data_AF-A0A2K0TF33-F1
#
_entry.id   AF-A0A2K0TF33-F1
#
_cell.length_a   1.000
_cell.length_b   1.000
_cell.length_c   1.000
_cell.angle_alpha   90.00
_cell.angle_beta   90.00
_cell.angle_gamma   90.00
#
_symmetry.space_group_name_H-M   'P 1'
#
loop_
_entity.id
_entity.type
_entity.pdbx_description
1 polymer ?
#
loop_
_entity_poly.entity_id
_entity_poly.type
_entity_poly.pdbx_seq_one_letter_code
_entity_poly.pdbx_strand_id
1 'polypeptide(L)'
;MESDGVVKFDDIDPRYMAFYLGIAYSYSSIVPHTPPAASKNPEARAQRTPLCEFIEVFKLCDRFISTQMSEFLHKCILTGIGDGHRALFRSYADKDQQKTLMRDFADGYEALEQAHPLQKTLGETIIEYFVEGISYDAWDSCMEEVTDRPKFVAQVSKGFARKLAEAMTMKTKVKRKELAGP
;
A
#
# COMPACT_ATOMS: atom_id res chain seq x y z
N MET A 1 -46.21 0.93 1.30
CA MET A 1 -45.31 -0.21 1.48
C MET A 1 -44.10 0.32 2.20
N GLU A 2 -43.94 -0.03 3.48
CA GLU A 2 -42.69 0.22 4.21
C GLU A 2 -41.60 -0.67 3.60
N SER A 3 -40.40 -0.13 3.41
CA SER A 3 -39.27 -0.96 2.98
C SER A 3 -38.88 -1.89 4.13
N ASP A 4 -38.53 -3.14 3.83
CA ASP A 4 -38.06 -4.13 4.81
C ASP A 4 -36.73 -3.74 5.52
N GLY A 5 -36.21 -2.53 5.26
CA GLY A 5 -35.01 -1.98 5.91
C GLY A 5 -33.69 -2.62 5.46
N VAL A 6 -33.72 -3.49 4.45
CA VAL A 6 -32.53 -4.22 3.98
C VAL A 6 -31.90 -3.50 2.79
N VAL A 7 -30.62 -3.14 2.92
CA VAL A 7 -29.77 -2.66 1.83
C VAL A 7 -28.84 -3.80 1.40
N LYS A 8 -28.79 -4.11 0.10
CA LYS A 8 -27.95 -5.18 -0.48
C LYS A 8 -26.87 -4.58 -1.37
N PHE A 9 -25.69 -5.17 -1.32
CA PHE A 9 -24.55 -4.83 -2.19
C PHE A 9 -24.00 -6.12 -2.78
N ASP A 10 -24.05 -6.25 -4.11
CA ASP A 10 -23.59 -7.45 -4.82
C ASP A 10 -22.14 -7.29 -5.33
N ASP A 11 -21.59 -6.07 -5.24
CA ASP A 11 -20.32 -5.66 -5.81
C ASP A 11 -19.27 -5.27 -4.76
N ILE A 12 -19.57 -5.49 -3.47
CA ILE A 12 -18.65 -5.22 -2.35
C ILE A 12 -18.32 -6.55 -1.68
N ASP A 13 -17.02 -6.86 -1.57
CA ASP A 13 -16.58 -8.02 -0.79
C ASP A 13 -17.00 -7.85 0.69
N PRO A 14 -17.67 -8.85 1.29
CA PRO A 14 -18.12 -8.79 2.68
C PRO A 14 -17.03 -8.44 3.69
N ARG A 15 -15.77 -8.83 3.45
CA ARG A 15 -14.64 -8.50 4.32
C ARG A 15 -14.40 -7.00 4.38
N TYR A 16 -14.37 -6.33 3.23
CA TYR A 16 -14.12 -4.89 3.16
C TYR A 16 -15.31 -4.10 3.71
N MET A 17 -16.53 -4.60 3.47
CA MET A 17 -17.73 -4.03 4.10
C MET A 17 -17.66 -4.16 5.63
N ALA A 18 -17.31 -5.32 6.17
CA ALA A 18 -17.18 -5.53 7.60
C ALA A 18 -16.11 -4.61 8.22
N PHE A 19 -14.97 -4.44 7.55
CA PHE A 19 -13.93 -3.52 8.01
C PHE A 19 -14.40 -2.06 7.96
N TYR A 20 -15.02 -1.63 6.86
CA TYR A 20 -15.63 -0.31 6.73
C TYR A 20 -16.63 -0.02 7.87
N LEU A 21 -17.55 -0.97 8.13
CA LEU A 21 -18.53 -0.85 9.21
C LEU A 21 -17.88 -0.79 10.59
N GLY A 22 -16.79 -1.55 10.81
CA GLY A 22 -16.02 -1.48 12.05
C GLY A 22 -15.43 -0.08 12.29
N ILE A 23 -14.88 0.56 11.25
CA ILE A 23 -14.40 1.93 11.33
C ILE A 23 -15.57 2.92 11.48
N ALA A 24 -16.64 2.77 10.72
CA ALA A 24 -17.80 3.65 10.81
C ALA A 24 -18.42 3.62 12.23
N TYR A 25 -18.53 2.43 12.81
CA TYR A 25 -18.98 2.24 14.18
C TYR A 25 -18.04 2.93 15.18
N SER A 26 -16.73 2.82 14.98
CA SER A 26 -15.77 3.48 15.87
C SER A 26 -15.82 5.01 15.75
N TYR A 27 -16.14 5.58 14.58
CA TYR A 27 -16.39 7.02 14.40
C TYR A 27 -17.69 7.50 15.05
N SER A 28 -18.65 6.61 15.29
CA SER A 28 -19.84 6.94 16.09
C SER A 28 -19.54 7.08 17.59
N SER A 29 -18.42 6.49 18.05
CA SER A 29 -17.91 6.70 19.41
C SER A 29 -17.08 7.99 19.43
N ILE A 30 -17.30 8.85 20.42
CA ILE A 30 -16.81 10.26 20.52
C ILE A 30 -15.25 10.38 20.56
N VAL A 31 -14.50 9.28 20.44
CA VAL A 31 -13.04 9.26 20.49
C VAL A 31 -12.44 9.60 19.12
N PRO A 32 -11.52 10.57 19.02
CA PRO A 32 -10.82 10.88 17.77
C PRO A 32 -10.00 9.68 17.28
N HIS A 33 -10.19 9.32 16.01
CA HIS A 33 -9.35 8.31 15.36
C HIS A 33 -7.97 8.88 15.08
N THR A 34 -6.97 8.35 15.76
CA THR A 34 -5.57 8.70 15.52
C THR A 34 -4.97 7.68 14.57
N PRO A 35 -4.47 8.10 13.38
CA PRO A 35 -3.74 7.21 12.49
C PRO A 35 -2.57 6.54 13.21
N PRO A 36 -2.18 5.32 12.82
CA PRO A 36 -1.03 4.66 13.41
C PRO A 36 0.24 5.51 13.18
N ALA A 37 1.01 5.70 14.25
CA ALA A 37 2.34 6.29 14.14
C ALA A 37 3.29 5.35 13.38
N ALA A 38 4.24 5.91 12.64
CA ALA A 38 5.28 5.14 11.97
C ALA A 38 6.05 4.27 12.98
N SER A 39 6.26 3.00 12.65
CA SER A 39 6.95 2.07 13.54
C SER A 39 8.43 2.42 13.64
N LYS A 40 9.03 2.29 14.84
CA LYS A 40 10.49 2.45 14.99
C LYS A 40 11.25 1.31 14.29
N ASN A 41 10.75 0.08 14.45
CA ASN A 41 11.32 -1.15 13.90
C ASN A 41 10.25 -1.90 13.11
N PRO A 42 9.87 -1.42 11.91
CA PRO A 42 8.80 -2.03 11.14
C PRO A 42 9.12 -3.50 10.81
N GLU A 43 10.37 -3.85 10.51
CA GLU A 43 10.83 -5.21 10.21
C GLU A 43 10.53 -6.24 11.31
N ALA A 44 10.41 -5.82 12.57
CA ALA A 44 10.11 -6.72 13.70
C ALA A 44 8.60 -6.94 13.93
N ARG A 45 7.73 -6.31 13.13
CA ARG A 45 6.29 -6.31 13.36
C ARG A 45 5.64 -7.60 12.82
N ALA A 46 5.15 -8.43 13.75
CA ALA A 46 4.58 -9.76 13.45
C ALA A 46 3.24 -9.72 12.68
N GLN A 47 2.42 -8.68 12.85
CA GLN A 47 1.15 -8.52 12.14
C GLN A 47 1.00 -7.10 11.61
N ARG A 48 0.66 -7.02 10.32
CA ARG A 48 0.29 -5.79 9.62
C ARG A 48 -1.03 -6.05 8.90
N THR A 49 -1.93 -5.08 8.97
CA THR A 49 -3.04 -5.05 8.02
C THR A 49 -2.44 -4.84 6.63
N PRO A 50 -2.67 -5.74 5.68
CA PRO A 50 -2.23 -5.60 4.30
C PRO A 50 -2.66 -4.27 3.67
N LEU A 51 -1.82 -3.73 2.81
CA LEU A 51 -2.06 -2.45 2.15
C LEU A 51 -3.33 -2.47 1.29
N CYS A 52 -3.60 -3.60 0.63
CA CYS A 52 -4.81 -3.80 -0.18
C CYS A 52 -6.10 -3.64 0.64
N GLU A 53 -6.13 -4.09 1.91
CA GLU A 53 -7.32 -3.94 2.74
C GLU A 53 -7.63 -2.48 3.04
N PHE A 54 -6.62 -1.68 3.36
CA PHE A 54 -6.83 -0.25 3.57
C PHE A 54 -7.30 0.45 2.30
N ILE A 55 -6.75 0.07 1.14
CA ILE A 55 -7.11 0.65 -0.16
C ILE A 55 -8.55 0.30 -0.54
N GLU A 56 -8.98 -0.94 -0.35
CA GLU A 56 -10.36 -1.34 -0.66
C GLU A 56 -11.38 -0.62 0.23
N VAL A 57 -11.09 -0.49 1.53
CA VAL A 57 -11.95 0.28 2.45
C VAL A 57 -11.91 1.78 2.12
N PHE A 58 -10.77 2.30 1.67
CA PHE A 58 -10.62 3.69 1.24
C PHE A 58 -11.57 4.01 0.06
N LYS A 59 -11.71 3.10 -0.92
CA LYS A 59 -12.71 3.24 -2.00
C LYS A 59 -14.15 3.23 -1.48
N LEU A 60 -14.44 2.43 -0.45
CA LEU A 60 -15.77 2.44 0.17
C LEU A 60 -16.08 3.77 0.83
N CYS A 61 -15.07 4.47 1.38
CA CYS A 61 -15.29 5.82 1.89
C CYS A 61 -15.69 6.81 0.80
N ASP A 62 -15.16 6.71 -0.42
CA ASP A 62 -15.61 7.53 -1.55
C ASP A 62 -17.05 7.18 -1.95
N ARG A 63 -17.38 5.88 -2.03
CA ARG A 63 -18.74 5.40 -2.35
C ARG A 63 -19.79 5.86 -1.34
N PHE A 64 -19.46 5.82 -0.06
CA PHE A 64 -20.36 6.19 1.04
C PHE A 64 -20.16 7.63 1.54
N ILE A 65 -19.41 8.46 0.79
CA ILE A 65 -19.22 9.90 1.08
C ILE A 65 -18.72 10.14 2.52
N SER A 66 -17.80 9.29 2.98
CA SER A 66 -17.28 9.28 4.34
C SER A 66 -15.91 9.96 4.41
N THR A 67 -15.88 11.27 4.20
CA THR A 67 -14.66 12.08 4.04
C THR A 67 -13.67 11.93 5.20
N GLN A 68 -14.14 12.00 6.45
CA GLN A 68 -13.26 11.90 7.63
C GLN A 68 -12.60 10.52 7.75
N MET A 69 -13.33 9.46 7.37
CA MET A 69 -12.77 8.10 7.34
C MET A 69 -11.79 7.95 6.17
N SER A 70 -12.10 8.53 5.01
CA SER A 70 -11.21 8.58 3.84
C SER A 70 -9.87 9.22 4.20
N GLU A 71 -9.89 10.38 4.88
CA GLU A 71 -8.67 11.05 5.35
C GLU A 71 -7.85 10.20 6.34
N PHE A 72 -8.52 9.50 7.25
CA PHE A 72 -7.86 8.60 8.18
C PHE A 72 -7.22 7.41 7.47
N LEU A 73 -7.96 6.75 6.58
CA LEU A 73 -7.46 5.61 5.80
C LEU A 73 -6.31 6.01 4.89
N HIS A 74 -6.38 7.19 4.28
CA HIS A 74 -5.28 7.73 3.50
C HIS A 74 -4.00 7.82 4.33
N LYS A 75 -4.07 8.33 5.56
CA LYS A 75 -2.92 8.35 6.49
C LYS A 75 -2.45 6.95 6.88
N CYS A 76 -3.36 5.99 7.09
CA CYS A 76 -3.01 4.60 7.34
C CYS A 76 -2.24 3.97 6.17
N ILE A 77 -2.66 4.24 4.94
CA ILE A 77 -2.01 3.78 3.70
C ILE A 77 -0.59 4.38 3.61
N LEU A 78 -0.45 5.69 3.81
CA LEU A 78 0.86 6.37 3.78
C LEU A 78 1.83 5.82 4.85
N THR A 79 1.35 5.64 6.09
CA THR A 79 2.15 4.99 7.14
C THR A 79 2.53 3.56 6.73
N GLY A 80 1.60 2.79 6.16
CA GLY A 80 1.83 1.43 5.68
C GLY A 80 2.91 1.36 4.60
N ILE A 81 2.88 2.28 3.63
CA ILE A 81 3.89 2.42 2.58
C ILE A 81 5.27 2.71 3.18
N GLY A 82 5.36 3.69 4.09
CA GLY A 82 6.61 4.06 4.73
C GLY A 82 7.22 2.93 5.58
N ASP A 83 6.40 2.28 6.41
CA ASP A 83 6.83 1.13 7.23
C ASP A 83 7.17 -0.09 6.36
N GLY A 84 6.41 -0.33 5.28
CA GLY A 84 6.68 -1.34 4.26
C GLY A 84 8.06 -1.15 3.63
N HIS A 85 8.33 0.06 3.14
CA HIS A 85 9.60 0.45 2.54
C HIS A 85 10.78 0.27 3.49
N ARG A 86 10.67 0.80 4.71
CA ARG A 86 11.76 0.73 5.68
C ARG A 86 12.05 -0.72 6.08
N ALA A 87 11.01 -1.53 6.23
CA ALA A 87 11.21 -2.97 6.43
C ALA A 87 11.89 -3.63 5.23
N LEU A 88 11.47 -3.31 4.01
CA LEU A 88 12.07 -3.83 2.77
C LEU A 88 13.56 -3.46 2.67
N PHE A 89 13.90 -2.22 3.01
CA PHE A 89 15.27 -1.72 3.02
C PHE A 89 16.14 -2.46 4.05
N ARG A 90 15.65 -2.57 5.29
CA ARG A 90 16.39 -3.11 6.45
C ARG A 90 16.49 -4.63 6.47
N SER A 91 15.49 -5.35 5.95
CA SER A 91 15.41 -6.81 5.94
C SER A 91 15.94 -7.46 4.65
N TYR A 92 16.85 -6.80 3.94
CA TYR A 92 17.29 -7.21 2.60
C TYR A 92 17.89 -8.63 2.51
N ALA A 93 18.38 -9.17 3.64
CA ALA A 93 18.93 -10.52 3.73
C ALA A 93 17.87 -11.59 4.05
N ASP A 94 16.69 -11.19 4.56
CA ASP A 94 15.60 -12.08 4.91
C ASP A 94 14.66 -12.26 3.70
N LYS A 95 14.86 -13.34 2.95
CA LYS A 95 14.10 -13.61 1.72
C LYS A 95 12.60 -13.76 1.96
N ASP A 96 12.18 -14.38 3.06
CA ASP A 96 10.76 -14.60 3.32
C ASP A 96 10.06 -13.29 3.66
N GLN A 97 10.75 -12.41 4.40
CA GLN A 97 10.28 -11.06 4.64
C GLN A 97 10.24 -10.22 3.35
N GLN A 98 11.27 -10.30 2.49
CA GLN A 98 11.26 -9.62 1.19
C GLN A 98 10.08 -10.06 0.32
N LYS A 99 9.82 -11.38 0.20
CA LYS A 99 8.68 -11.92 -0.55
C LYS A 99 7.35 -11.43 0.00
N THR A 100 7.18 -11.46 1.31
CA THR A 100 5.93 -11.02 1.97
C THR A 100 5.67 -9.54 1.72
N LEU A 101 6.69 -8.69 1.89
CA LEU A 101 6.57 -7.26 1.64
C LEU A 101 6.34 -6.96 0.15
N MET A 102 6.99 -7.68 -0.75
CA MET A 102 6.79 -7.54 -2.19
C MET A 102 5.34 -7.83 -2.59
N ARG A 103 4.75 -8.92 -2.07
CA ARG A 103 3.34 -9.24 -2.32
C ARG A 103 2.41 -8.17 -1.76
N ASP A 104 2.67 -7.66 -0.57
CA ASP A 104 1.86 -6.60 0.05
C ASP A 104 1.86 -5.30 -0.78
N PHE A 105 3.03 -4.87 -1.27
CA PHE A 105 3.15 -3.73 -2.19
C PHE A 105 2.44 -3.99 -3.52
N ALA A 106 2.58 -5.19 -4.08
CA ALA A 106 1.96 -5.57 -5.36
C ALA A 106 0.43 -5.61 -5.26
N ASP A 107 -0.10 -6.27 -4.23
CA ASP A 107 -1.54 -6.37 -3.98
C ASP A 107 -2.13 -4.98 -3.70
N GLY A 108 -1.43 -4.14 -2.91
CA GLY A 108 -1.84 -2.76 -2.69
C GLY A 108 -1.89 -1.95 -3.98
N TYR A 109 -0.86 -2.05 -4.83
CA TYR A 109 -0.84 -1.35 -6.11
C TYR A 109 -1.95 -1.79 -7.07
N GLU A 110 -2.17 -3.10 -7.19
CA GLU A 110 -3.19 -3.67 -8.08
C GLU A 110 -4.61 -3.33 -7.64
N ALA A 111 -4.82 -3.16 -6.33
CA ALA A 111 -6.10 -2.71 -5.79
C ALA A 111 -6.42 -1.27 -6.22
N LEU A 112 -5.48 -0.41 -6.60
CA LEU A 112 -5.78 1.00 -6.92
C LEU A 112 -6.54 1.17 -8.25
N GLU A 113 -7.55 2.04 -8.23
CA GLU A 113 -8.22 2.55 -9.43
C GLU A 113 -7.40 3.70 -10.03
N GLN A 114 -6.58 3.40 -11.03
CA GLN A 114 -5.61 4.33 -11.62
C GLN A 114 -6.28 5.50 -12.38
N ALA A 115 -7.57 5.39 -12.71
CA ALA A 115 -8.32 6.51 -13.27
C ALA A 115 -8.65 7.58 -12.22
N HIS A 116 -8.65 7.23 -10.93
CA HIS A 116 -8.94 8.18 -9.85
C HIS A 116 -7.67 8.96 -9.45
N PRO A 117 -7.67 10.32 -9.51
CA PRO A 117 -6.45 11.11 -9.33
C PRO A 117 -5.70 10.83 -8.03
N LEU A 118 -6.40 10.75 -6.90
CA LEU A 118 -5.78 10.51 -5.59
C LEU A 118 -5.19 9.09 -5.49
N GLN A 119 -5.84 8.10 -6.10
CA GLN A 119 -5.34 6.72 -6.10
C GLN A 119 -4.17 6.55 -7.06
N LYS A 120 -4.14 7.31 -8.16
CA LYS A 120 -2.97 7.40 -9.04
C LYS A 120 -1.76 7.95 -8.28
N THR A 121 -1.91 9.03 -7.51
CA THR A 121 -0.83 9.57 -6.67
C THR A 121 -0.34 8.54 -5.66
N LEU A 122 -1.25 7.83 -4.98
CA LEU A 122 -0.87 6.72 -4.10
C LEU A 122 -0.09 5.63 -4.83
N GLY A 123 -0.48 5.31 -6.07
CA GLY A 123 0.23 4.35 -6.91
C GLY A 123 1.65 4.80 -7.23
N GLU A 124 1.85 6.08 -7.54
CA GLU A 124 3.17 6.67 -7.76
C GLU A 124 4.03 6.58 -6.49
N THR A 125 3.47 6.91 -5.32
CA THR A 125 4.14 6.78 -4.02
C THR A 125 4.51 5.33 -3.70
N ILE A 126 3.62 4.37 -3.93
CA ILE A 126 3.90 2.93 -3.75
C ILE A 126 5.13 2.51 -4.56
N ILE A 127 5.16 2.89 -5.85
CA ILE A 127 6.25 2.47 -6.75
C ILE A 127 7.57 3.14 -6.36
N GLU A 128 7.56 4.44 -6.05
CA GLU A 128 8.76 5.15 -5.57
C GLU A 128 9.34 4.48 -4.33
N TYR A 129 8.51 4.26 -3.31
CA TYR A 129 8.94 3.66 -2.06
C TYR A 129 9.41 2.22 -2.26
N PHE A 130 8.70 1.41 -3.04
CA PHE A 130 9.14 0.05 -3.33
C PHE A 130 10.51 0.01 -4.01
N VAL A 131 10.68 0.78 -5.10
CA VAL A 131 11.89 0.80 -5.93
C VAL A 131 13.10 1.37 -5.18
N GLU A 132 12.89 2.30 -4.24
CA GLU A 132 13.96 2.79 -3.37
C GLU A 132 14.37 1.79 -2.28
N GLY A 133 13.43 0.95 -1.82
CA GLY A 133 13.63 0.03 -0.71
C GLY A 133 14.22 -1.33 -1.11
N ILE A 134 13.79 -1.88 -2.24
CA ILE A 134 14.21 -3.22 -2.68
C ILE A 134 15.59 -3.21 -3.35
N SER A 135 16.38 -4.28 -3.19
CA SER A 135 17.60 -4.47 -3.98
C SER A 135 17.28 -5.14 -5.31
N TYR A 136 18.08 -4.88 -6.34
CA TYR A 136 17.94 -5.54 -7.62
C TYR A 136 18.03 -7.07 -7.48
N ASP A 137 18.98 -7.55 -6.66
CA ASP A 137 19.14 -8.99 -6.38
C ASP A 137 17.90 -9.60 -5.68
N ALA A 138 17.27 -8.87 -4.76
CA ALA A 138 16.05 -9.33 -4.11
C ALA A 138 14.85 -9.30 -5.07
N TRP A 139 14.77 -8.29 -5.94
CA TRP A 139 13.77 -8.24 -7.00
C TRP A 139 13.91 -9.43 -7.95
N ASP A 140 15.09 -9.63 -8.53
CA ASP A 140 15.37 -10.71 -9.49
C ASP A 140 15.08 -12.10 -8.89
N SER A 141 15.46 -12.31 -7.62
CA SER A 141 15.24 -13.60 -6.95
C SER A 141 13.82 -13.86 -6.43
N CYS A 142 12.96 -12.83 -6.34
CA CYS A 142 11.62 -12.95 -5.75
C CYS A 142 10.48 -12.50 -6.68
N MET A 143 10.75 -11.89 -7.83
CA MET A 143 9.73 -11.31 -8.71
C MET A 143 8.70 -12.32 -9.24
N GLU A 144 9.05 -13.61 -9.31
CA GLU A 144 8.13 -14.68 -9.70
C GLU A 144 6.85 -14.69 -8.86
N GLU A 145 6.96 -14.29 -7.59
CA GLU A 145 5.88 -14.25 -6.60
C GLU A 145 4.79 -13.20 -6.91
N VAL A 146 5.05 -12.26 -7.82
CA VAL A 146 4.15 -11.17 -8.18
C VAL A 146 3.92 -11.06 -9.69
N THR A 147 4.24 -12.12 -10.44
CA THR A 147 4.09 -12.14 -11.91
C THR A 147 2.65 -12.00 -12.38
N ASP A 148 1.70 -12.44 -11.55
CA ASP A 148 0.26 -12.28 -11.76
C ASP A 148 -0.29 -10.90 -11.31
N ARG A 149 0.60 -9.97 -10.91
CA ARG A 149 0.31 -8.54 -10.70
C ARG A 149 0.97 -7.68 -11.80
N PRO A 150 0.48 -7.75 -13.05
CA PRO A 150 1.18 -7.22 -14.21
C PRO A 150 1.30 -5.70 -14.22
N LYS A 151 0.34 -4.94 -13.64
CA LYS A 151 0.41 -3.49 -13.59
C LYS A 151 1.53 -3.06 -12.66
N PHE A 152 1.65 -3.72 -11.50
CA PHE A 152 2.73 -3.47 -10.55
C PHE A 152 4.10 -3.77 -11.18
N VAL A 153 4.28 -4.97 -11.75
CA VAL A 153 5.52 -5.39 -12.41
C VAL A 153 5.94 -4.42 -13.50
N ALA A 154 4.99 -3.95 -14.33
CA ALA A 154 5.27 -2.99 -15.39
C ALA A 154 5.78 -1.65 -14.84
N GLN A 155 5.21 -1.16 -13.74
CA GLN A 155 5.65 0.13 -13.15
C GLN A 155 6.96 0.01 -12.40
N VAL A 156 7.20 -1.07 -11.67
CA VAL A 156 8.50 -1.35 -11.03
C VAL A 156 9.61 -1.39 -12.08
N SER A 157 9.36 -2.07 -13.21
CA SER A 157 10.31 -2.14 -14.32
C SER A 157 10.65 -0.75 -14.88
N LYS A 158 9.64 0.12 -15.05
CA LYS A 158 9.86 1.52 -15.43
C LYS A 158 10.65 2.31 -14.38
N GLY A 159 10.37 2.08 -13.10
CA GLY A 159 11.08 2.69 -11.97
C GLY A 159 12.57 2.33 -11.97
N PHE A 160 12.91 1.05 -12.14
CA PHE A 160 14.31 0.63 -12.26
C PHE A 160 15.00 1.18 -13.51
N ALA A 161 14.31 1.19 -14.66
CA ALA A 161 14.86 1.77 -15.88
C ALA A 161 15.19 3.27 -15.69
N ARG A 162 14.33 4.01 -14.98
CA ARG A 162 14.55 5.43 -14.67
C ARG A 162 15.75 5.61 -13.73
N LYS A 163 15.86 4.83 -12.64
CA LYS A 163 17.02 4.85 -11.74
C LYS A 163 18.33 4.50 -12.46
N LEU A 164 18.29 3.53 -13.37
CA LEU A 164 19.46 3.17 -14.16
C LEU A 164 19.89 4.32 -15.08
N ALA A 165 18.95 4.97 -15.75
CA ALA A 165 19.23 6.12 -16.61
C ALA A 165 19.82 7.31 -15.82
N GLU A 166 19.29 7.59 -14.62
CA GLU A 166 19.81 8.62 -13.71
C GLU A 166 21.24 8.29 -13.26
N ALA A 167 21.50 7.05 -12.85
CA ALA A 167 22.83 6.60 -12.43
C ALA A 167 23.86 6.69 -13.57
N MET A 168 23.47 6.32 -14.81
CA MET A 168 24.32 6.47 -15.99
C MET A 168 24.63 7.94 -16.28
N THR A 169 23.63 8.81 -16.16
CA THR A 169 23.80 10.26 -16.39
C THR A 169 24.73 10.89 -15.35
N MET A 170 24.58 10.50 -14.08
CA MET A 170 25.39 11.00 -12.97
C MET A 170 26.75 10.30 -12.83
N LYS A 171 27.03 9.25 -13.63
CA LYS A 171 28.20 8.35 -13.49
C LYS A 171 28.34 7.78 -12.08
N THR A 172 27.21 7.47 -11.44
CA THR A 172 27.14 6.89 -10.10
C THR A 172 26.63 5.45 -10.17
N LYS A 173 26.77 4.71 -9.05
CA LYS A 173 26.17 3.38 -8.92
C LYS A 173 24.71 3.52 -8.49
N VAL A 174 23.83 2.68 -9.03
CA VAL A 174 22.46 2.53 -8.51
C VAL A 174 22.56 2.06 -7.06
N LYS A 175 21.94 2.80 -6.14
CA LYS A 175 21.87 2.46 -4.73
C LYS A 175 20.43 2.52 -4.25
N ARG A 176 20.14 1.71 -3.23
CA ARG A 176 18.93 1.82 -2.44
C ARG A 176 19.02 3.03 -1.52
N LYS A 177 17.88 3.59 -1.15
CA LYS A 177 17.78 4.72 -0.23
C LYS A 177 16.67 4.44 0.76
N GLU A 178 16.98 4.54 2.06
CA GLU A 178 15.93 4.54 3.08
C GLU A 178 15.26 5.92 3.09
N LEU A 179 13.97 5.95 2.77
CA LEU A 179 13.09 7.11 2.82
C LEU A 179 12.42 7.20 4.20
N ALA A 180 12.11 8.43 4.61
CA ALA A 180 11.20 8.69 5.73
C ALA A 180 9.76 8.32 5.32
N GLY A 181 8.78 8.44 6.23
CA GLY A 181 7.37 8.26 5.85
C GLY A 181 6.90 9.34 4.85
N PRO A 182 6.00 8.99 3.91
CA PRO A 182 5.43 9.94 2.94
C PRO A 182 4.42 10.91 3.58
#